data_AF-A0A5C9EDW9-F1
#
_entry.id   AF-A0A5C9EDW9-F1
#
_cell.length_a   1.000
_cell.length_b   1.000
_cell.length_c   1.000
_cell.angle_alpha   90.00
_cell.angle_beta   90.00
_cell.angle_gamma   90.00
#
_symmetry.space_group_name_H-M   'P 1'
#
loop_
_entity.id
_entity.type
_entity.pdbx_description
1 polymer ?
#
loop_
_entity_poly.entity_id
_entity_poly.type
_entity_poly.pdbx_seq_one_letter_code
_entity_poly.pdbx_strand_id
1 'polypeptide(L)'
;MIETNILLVILSWKNCIKLPISGSYQHHSIENIKTDIVIFFGGKECSISTVNGYLHSLFGLGYYYTKFEIQSQNYITDNRELTGLVLSDFVYDHLSTSNSVAFQEDADVIFTDLVVKVPLNLSYKSDTKRTFIKGTLMRNLFIPYKDIFLEMMNHIRKPDTYQIKKDGPMILNADWNIFNTILISKRMQERKKKEFINPTAGITQIEVGVEEYLQKIFSPSEILEIEEKVEDLKKIFASIELDPTYLFSLIENSSKYLPIPPINSEEYQKSSPYKKSILISAGTRLNEYKAWPLKLEAHTEKGSTSKVKVKFEDKNKFNFQIEEDSNQNSNMESYSTPKKGDFILRSMRPNIVKEKKLPESSMNTIDEILDYLIKVINEDYDMPTIGRAFENAHQKLRKIVLYVDYMWEMSKLTNIYKKKNPNLGLSEKEKENLLRKVYDWKSKTKNSQIKVGPK
;
A
#
# COMPACT_ATOMS: atom_id res chain seq x y z
N MET A 1 -20.03 8.60 -18.33
CA MET A 1 -18.67 8.23 -17.84
C MET A 1 -17.76 9.44 -17.79
N ILE A 2 -16.69 9.39 -16.98
CA ILE A 2 -15.67 10.45 -16.89
C ILE A 2 -14.37 9.94 -17.52
N GLU A 3 -13.73 10.77 -18.36
CA GLU A 3 -12.39 10.47 -18.85
C GLU A 3 -11.35 10.77 -17.78
N THR A 4 -10.48 9.81 -17.51
CA THR A 4 -9.46 9.87 -16.46
C THR A 4 -8.17 9.30 -17.02
N ASN A 5 -7.03 9.95 -16.82
CA ASN A 5 -5.74 9.41 -17.23
C ASN A 5 -4.88 9.22 -15.97
N ILE A 6 -5.03 8.06 -15.33
CA ILE A 6 -4.40 7.75 -14.05
C ILE A 6 -3.64 6.43 -14.09
N LEU A 7 -2.55 6.37 -13.33
CA LEU A 7 -1.93 5.15 -12.87
C LEU A 7 -2.60 4.79 -11.54
N LEU A 8 -3.34 3.68 -11.51
CA LEU A 8 -3.87 3.09 -10.29
C LEU A 8 -3.14 1.78 -10.01
N VAL A 9 -2.65 1.61 -8.79
CA VAL A 9 -1.98 0.38 -8.36
C VAL A 9 -2.58 -0.08 -7.04
N ILE A 10 -3.14 -1.27 -7.00
CA ILE A 10 -3.54 -1.95 -5.77
C ILE A 10 -2.37 -2.85 -5.36
N LEU A 11 -1.73 -2.52 -4.23
CA LEU A 11 -0.46 -3.13 -3.81
C LEU A 11 -0.61 -4.61 -3.38
N SER A 12 -1.81 -4.99 -2.95
CA SER A 12 -2.19 -6.39 -2.72
C SER A 12 -3.70 -6.54 -2.87
N TRP A 13 -4.12 -7.35 -3.84
CA TRP A 13 -5.53 -7.63 -4.12
C TRP A 13 -6.22 -8.34 -2.95
N LYS A 14 -5.55 -9.34 -2.37
CA LYS A 14 -5.97 -10.09 -1.19
C LYS A 14 -6.25 -9.16 -0.02
N ASN A 15 -5.36 -8.20 0.24
CA ASN A 15 -5.58 -7.22 1.31
C ASN A 15 -6.68 -6.22 0.96
N CYS A 16 -6.81 -5.83 -0.31
CA CYS A 16 -7.88 -4.94 -0.78
C CYS A 16 -9.28 -5.54 -0.55
N ILE A 17 -9.48 -6.81 -0.86
CA ILE A 17 -10.76 -7.51 -0.66
C ILE A 17 -10.85 -8.23 0.69
N LYS A 18 -9.74 -8.20 1.46
CA LYS A 18 -9.46 -8.89 2.74
C LYS A 18 -9.94 -10.36 2.81
N LEU A 19 -9.98 -11.07 1.69
CA LEU A 19 -10.31 -12.50 1.69
C LEU A 19 -9.04 -13.31 1.99
N PRO A 20 -9.08 -14.36 2.82
CA PRO A 20 -7.92 -15.20 3.08
C PRO A 20 -7.60 -16.18 1.93
N ILE A 21 -8.34 -16.12 0.82
CA ILE A 21 -8.29 -17.10 -0.26
C ILE A 21 -6.93 -17.04 -0.95
N SER A 22 -6.16 -18.13 -0.85
CA SER A 22 -4.96 -18.34 -1.66
C SER A 22 -5.30 -18.78 -3.09
N GLY A 23 -6.48 -19.39 -3.29
CA GLY A 23 -6.95 -19.89 -4.58
C GLY A 23 -6.41 -21.28 -4.91
N SER A 24 -6.57 -21.68 -6.17
CA SER A 24 -5.95 -22.89 -6.71
C SER A 24 -5.26 -22.55 -8.02
N TYR A 25 -4.22 -23.32 -8.37
CA TYR A 25 -3.51 -23.20 -9.63
C TYR A 25 -3.29 -24.60 -10.20
N GLN A 26 -3.76 -24.84 -11.43
CA GLN A 26 -3.66 -26.15 -12.10
C GLN A 26 -4.11 -27.33 -11.20
N HIS A 27 -5.24 -27.17 -10.51
CA HIS A 27 -5.79 -28.15 -9.55
C HIS A 27 -5.00 -28.38 -8.26
N HIS A 28 -3.94 -27.62 -8.01
CA HIS A 28 -3.25 -27.61 -6.73
C HIS A 28 -3.69 -26.44 -5.85
N SER A 29 -3.80 -26.68 -4.54
CA SER A 29 -4.05 -25.61 -3.57
C SER A 29 -2.81 -24.74 -3.43
N ILE A 30 -2.99 -23.43 -3.37
CA ILE A 30 -1.90 -22.50 -3.15
C ILE A 30 -1.66 -22.37 -1.64
N GLU A 31 -0.42 -22.56 -1.20
CA GLU A 31 -0.03 -22.43 0.21
C GLU A 31 0.06 -20.95 0.61
N ASN A 32 0.78 -20.17 -0.19
CA ASN A 32 1.09 -18.79 0.15
C ASN A 32 1.19 -17.90 -1.09
N ILE A 33 0.63 -16.69 -0.99
CA ILE A 33 0.76 -15.65 -2.01
C ILE A 33 1.76 -14.62 -1.50
N LYS A 34 2.90 -14.50 -2.18
CA LYS A 34 3.95 -13.53 -1.84
C LYS A 34 3.67 -12.16 -2.45
N THR A 35 3.04 -12.11 -3.62
CA THR A 35 2.70 -10.87 -4.30
C THR A 35 1.44 -11.08 -5.13
N ASP A 36 0.52 -10.13 -5.11
CA ASP A 36 -0.73 -10.12 -5.86
C ASP A 36 -1.14 -8.68 -6.21
N ILE A 37 -0.30 -8.04 -6.99
CA ILE A 37 -0.45 -6.62 -7.34
C ILE A 37 -1.37 -6.48 -8.56
N VAL A 38 -2.20 -5.43 -8.54
CA VAL A 38 -3.02 -5.04 -9.70
C VAL A 38 -2.56 -3.67 -10.16
N ILE A 39 -2.08 -3.56 -11.40
CA ILE A 39 -1.64 -2.29 -11.99
C ILE A 39 -2.62 -1.92 -13.10
N PHE A 40 -3.09 -0.67 -13.13
CA PHE A 40 -3.97 -0.13 -14.17
C PHE A 40 -3.47 1.21 -14.70
N PHE A 41 -3.35 1.30 -16.02
CA PHE A 41 -3.37 2.57 -16.74
C PHE A 41 -4.82 2.89 -17.10
N GLY A 42 -5.50 3.63 -16.24
CA GLY A 42 -6.90 3.99 -16.36
C GLY A 42 -7.14 5.08 -17.40
N GLY A 43 -8.21 4.92 -18.18
CA GLY A 43 -8.65 5.83 -19.25
C GLY A 43 -10.08 6.36 -19.08
N LYS A 44 -10.99 5.58 -18.50
CA LYS A 44 -12.35 6.00 -18.14
C LYS A 44 -12.74 5.45 -16.78
N GLU A 45 -13.55 6.20 -16.06
CA GLU A 45 -14.13 5.78 -14.78
C GLU A 45 -15.59 6.19 -14.65
N CYS A 46 -16.30 5.50 -13.77
CA CYS A 46 -17.66 5.84 -13.40
C CYS A 46 -18.04 5.25 -12.04
N SER A 47 -19.00 5.90 -11.38
CA SER A 47 -19.69 5.34 -10.21
C SER A 47 -21.17 5.24 -10.55
N ILE A 48 -21.76 4.05 -10.48
CA ILE A 48 -23.15 3.80 -10.84
C ILE A 48 -23.89 3.32 -9.60
N SER A 49 -25.07 3.88 -9.35
CA SER A 49 -25.94 3.43 -8.27
C SER A 49 -26.66 2.14 -8.69
N THR A 50 -26.67 1.16 -7.81
CA THR A 50 -27.34 -0.13 -7.96
C THR A 50 -28.21 -0.42 -6.74
N VAL A 51 -29.00 -1.49 -6.80
CA VAL A 51 -29.85 -1.93 -5.67
C VAL A 51 -29.02 -2.21 -4.40
N ASN A 52 -27.77 -2.65 -4.56
CA ASN A 52 -26.91 -3.05 -3.43
C ASN A 52 -25.99 -1.92 -2.94
N GLY A 53 -26.02 -0.73 -3.56
CA GLY A 53 -25.14 0.37 -3.23
C GLY A 53 -24.61 1.04 -4.49
N TYR A 54 -23.30 1.20 -4.59
CA TYR A 54 -22.68 1.72 -5.80
C TYR A 54 -21.59 0.79 -6.31
N LEU A 55 -21.43 0.79 -7.63
CA LEU A 55 -20.33 0.13 -8.33
C LEU A 55 -19.40 1.20 -8.88
N HIS A 56 -18.14 1.11 -8.49
CA HIS A 56 -17.05 1.97 -8.91
C HIS A 56 -16.24 1.23 -9.97
N SER A 57 -16.25 1.73 -11.20
CA SER A 57 -15.59 1.07 -12.33
C SER A 57 -14.45 1.92 -12.87
N LEU A 58 -13.33 1.28 -13.19
CA LEU A 58 -12.20 1.85 -13.90
C LEU A 58 -11.90 0.99 -15.12
N PHE A 59 -11.80 1.60 -16.30
CA PHE A 59 -11.49 0.94 -17.57
C PHE A 59 -10.18 1.46 -18.14
N GLY A 60 -9.37 0.56 -18.71
CA GLY A 60 -8.04 0.89 -19.21
C GLY A 60 -7.18 -0.35 -19.43
N LEU A 61 -5.86 -0.22 -19.34
CA LEU A 61 -4.93 -1.36 -19.44
C LEU A 61 -4.55 -1.84 -18.05
N GLY A 62 -5.12 -2.97 -17.63
CA GLY A 62 -4.89 -3.59 -16.35
C GLY A 62 -4.00 -4.82 -16.43
N TYR A 63 -3.27 -5.09 -15.36
CA TYR A 63 -2.39 -6.24 -15.23
C TYR A 63 -2.49 -6.77 -13.80
N TYR A 64 -3.05 -7.96 -13.65
CA TYR A 64 -3.01 -8.69 -12.39
C TYR A 64 -1.80 -9.61 -12.40
N TYR A 65 -0.87 -9.39 -11.48
CA TYR A 65 0.34 -10.19 -11.36
C TYR A 65 0.36 -10.90 -10.02
N THR A 66 0.65 -12.19 -10.04
CA THR A 66 0.76 -13.02 -8.86
C THR A 66 2.08 -13.74 -8.79
N LYS A 67 2.63 -13.84 -7.58
CA LYS A 67 3.76 -14.69 -7.24
C LYS A 67 3.40 -15.48 -5.99
N PHE A 68 3.34 -16.81 -6.12
CA PHE A 68 2.79 -17.68 -5.09
C PHE A 68 3.52 -19.03 -5.03
N GLU A 69 3.27 -19.77 -3.96
CA GLU A 69 3.86 -21.09 -3.69
C GLU A 69 2.74 -22.14 -3.66
N ILE A 70 2.94 -23.25 -4.39
CA ILE A 70 2.07 -24.43 -4.32
C ILE A 70 2.65 -25.46 -3.35
N GLN A 71 3.96 -25.57 -3.32
CA GLN A 71 4.73 -26.38 -2.38
C GLN A 71 5.89 -25.52 -1.88
N SER A 72 6.23 -25.68 -0.60
CA SER A 72 7.22 -24.86 0.10
C SER A 72 8.51 -24.66 -0.73
N GLN A 73 8.95 -23.40 -0.83
CA GLN A 73 10.18 -22.92 -1.50
C GLN A 73 10.18 -22.85 -3.04
N ASN A 74 9.11 -23.26 -3.73
CA ASN A 74 8.99 -23.09 -5.18
C ASN A 74 7.96 -22.00 -5.53
N TYR A 75 8.47 -20.85 -5.98
CA TYR A 75 7.63 -19.75 -6.43
C TYR A 75 7.23 -19.90 -7.90
N ILE A 76 5.93 -19.78 -8.15
CA ILE A 76 5.35 -19.67 -9.48
C ILE A 76 4.88 -18.23 -9.66
N THR A 77 5.07 -17.71 -10.87
CA THR A 77 4.56 -16.40 -11.29
C THR A 77 3.48 -16.62 -12.34
N ASP A 78 2.35 -15.96 -12.18
CA ASP A 78 1.25 -15.96 -13.16
C ASP A 78 0.71 -14.53 -13.32
N ASN A 79 0.13 -14.24 -14.48
CA ASN A 79 -0.43 -12.95 -14.78
C ASN A 79 -1.72 -13.05 -15.62
N ARG A 80 -2.55 -12.01 -15.51
CA ARG A 80 -3.78 -11.85 -16.26
C ARG A 80 -3.90 -10.43 -16.81
N GLU A 81 -4.17 -10.34 -18.11
CA GLU A 81 -4.60 -9.10 -18.76
C GLU A 81 -5.98 -8.71 -18.26
N LEU A 82 -6.17 -7.43 -17.96
CA LEU A 82 -7.47 -6.86 -17.57
C LEU A 82 -7.74 -5.62 -18.39
N THR A 83 -9.00 -5.37 -18.74
CA THR A 83 -9.46 -4.13 -19.38
C THR A 83 -10.39 -3.32 -18.49
N GLY A 84 -10.80 -3.87 -17.35
CA GLY A 84 -11.62 -3.18 -16.38
C GLY A 84 -11.45 -3.71 -14.95
N LEU A 85 -11.75 -2.83 -14.00
CA LEU A 85 -11.81 -3.10 -12.57
C LEU A 85 -13.16 -2.60 -12.07
N VAL A 86 -13.90 -3.44 -11.35
CA VAL A 86 -15.18 -3.08 -10.72
C VAL A 86 -15.10 -3.34 -9.23
N LEU A 87 -15.40 -2.32 -8.44
CA LEU A 87 -15.37 -2.36 -6.97
C LEU A 87 -16.74 -1.98 -6.41
N SER A 88 -17.25 -2.78 -5.49
CA SER A 88 -18.37 -2.34 -4.64
C SER A 88 -17.95 -1.18 -3.75
N ASP A 89 -18.94 -0.39 -3.32
CA ASP A 89 -18.80 0.69 -2.34
C ASP A 89 -17.99 0.30 -1.10
N PHE A 90 -18.24 -0.84 -0.47
CA PHE A 90 -17.48 -1.27 0.72
C PHE A 90 -15.98 -1.54 0.43
N VAL A 91 -15.64 -2.06 -0.75
CA VAL A 91 -14.23 -2.30 -1.14
C VAL A 91 -13.55 -0.97 -1.43
N TYR A 92 -14.25 -0.11 -2.18
CA TYR A 92 -13.80 1.22 -2.48
C TYR A 92 -13.59 2.06 -1.21
N ASP A 93 -14.51 1.96 -0.25
CA ASP A 93 -14.44 2.64 1.05
C ASP A 93 -13.26 2.14 1.87
N HIS A 94 -13.00 0.84 1.86
CA HIS A 94 -11.80 0.29 2.51
C HIS A 94 -10.50 0.83 1.89
N LEU A 95 -10.42 0.90 0.56
CA LEU A 95 -9.26 1.50 -0.12
C LEU A 95 -9.13 2.99 0.18
N SER A 96 -10.23 3.73 0.16
CA SER A 96 -10.21 5.20 0.31
C SER A 96 -9.95 5.67 1.73
N THR A 97 -10.18 4.81 2.73
CA THR A 97 -9.91 5.07 4.16
C THR A 97 -8.57 4.50 4.63
N SER A 98 -7.82 3.86 3.74
CA SER A 98 -6.54 3.22 4.04
C SER A 98 -5.45 4.24 4.41
N ASN A 99 -4.45 3.79 5.18
CA ASN A 99 -3.54 4.69 5.87
C ASN A 99 -2.62 5.41 4.87
N SER A 100 -2.51 6.74 4.98
CA SER A 100 -1.60 7.49 4.13
C SER A 100 -0.15 7.13 4.43
N VAL A 101 0.59 6.67 3.43
CA VAL A 101 2.03 6.40 3.51
C VAL A 101 2.81 7.64 3.09
N ALA A 102 2.32 8.35 2.07
CA ALA A 102 2.91 9.59 1.57
C ALA A 102 1.81 10.52 1.03
N PHE A 103 2.10 11.82 1.00
CA PHE A 103 1.19 12.90 0.58
C PHE A 103 -0.05 13.01 1.48
N GLN A 104 -0.12 14.07 2.29
CA GLN A 104 -1.29 14.35 3.14
C GLN A 104 -2.23 15.38 2.50
N GLU A 105 -1.73 16.25 1.63
CA GLU A 105 -2.47 17.42 1.13
C GLU A 105 -2.66 17.43 -0.39
N ASP A 106 -2.13 16.45 -1.14
CA ASP A 106 -2.31 16.39 -2.59
C ASP A 106 -3.53 15.53 -2.93
N ALA A 107 -4.58 16.14 -3.48
CA ALA A 107 -5.90 15.50 -3.61
C ALA A 107 -5.99 14.53 -4.80
N ASP A 108 -5.17 14.72 -5.82
CA ASP A 108 -5.13 13.93 -7.05
C ASP A 108 -4.06 12.82 -7.01
N VAL A 109 -3.12 12.87 -6.05
CA VAL A 109 -2.07 11.88 -5.80
C VAL A 109 -2.33 11.20 -4.47
N ILE A 110 -2.66 9.91 -4.51
CA ILE A 110 -2.92 9.12 -3.32
C ILE A 110 -1.83 8.07 -3.20
N PHE A 111 -1.20 7.99 -2.04
CA PHE A 111 -0.27 6.90 -1.71
C PHE A 111 -0.61 6.36 -0.33
N THR A 112 -1.27 5.20 -0.29
CA THR A 112 -1.60 4.49 0.94
C THR A 112 -0.90 3.14 1.02
N ASP A 113 -1.14 2.41 2.10
CA ASP A 113 -0.69 1.03 2.30
C ASP A 113 -1.39 0.03 1.36
N LEU A 114 -2.57 0.37 0.81
CA LEU A 114 -3.31 -0.49 -0.11
C LEU A 114 -3.29 -0.02 -1.56
N VAL A 115 -3.28 1.29 -1.82
CA VAL A 115 -3.45 1.84 -3.16
C VAL A 115 -2.53 3.03 -3.44
N VAL A 116 -2.00 3.05 -4.66
CA VAL A 116 -1.30 4.20 -5.23
C VAL A 116 -2.11 4.71 -6.43
N LYS A 117 -2.46 5.98 -6.44
CA LYS A 117 -3.11 6.68 -7.55
C LYS A 117 -2.28 7.89 -7.92
N VAL A 118 -1.91 8.01 -9.18
CA VAL A 118 -1.16 9.16 -9.70
C VAL A 118 -1.68 9.53 -11.09
N PRO A 119 -1.89 10.82 -11.39
CA PRO A 119 -2.16 11.28 -12.75
C PRO A 119 -1.02 10.92 -13.70
N LEU A 120 -1.35 10.40 -14.89
CA LEU A 120 -0.35 10.08 -15.93
C LEU A 120 0.21 11.33 -16.62
N ASN A 121 -0.41 12.48 -16.40
CA ASN A 121 0.10 13.78 -16.82
C ASN A 121 0.28 14.67 -15.59
N LEU A 122 1.52 15.00 -15.24
CA LEU A 122 1.86 15.85 -14.07
C LEU A 122 2.30 17.26 -14.48
N SER A 123 2.08 17.65 -15.74
CA SER A 123 2.59 18.92 -16.32
C SER A 123 2.05 20.17 -15.61
N TYR A 124 0.86 20.09 -15.01
CA TYR A 124 0.23 21.19 -14.26
C TYR A 124 0.78 21.36 -12.83
N LYS A 125 1.59 20.42 -12.32
CA LYS A 125 2.19 20.50 -10.99
C LYS A 125 3.53 21.24 -11.05
N SER A 126 3.85 21.99 -9.98
CA SER A 126 5.15 22.65 -9.86
C SER A 126 6.31 21.64 -9.85
N ASP A 127 7.48 22.06 -10.31
CA ASP A 127 8.65 21.19 -10.39
C ASP A 127 9.07 20.59 -9.04
N THR A 128 8.93 21.34 -7.96
CA THR A 128 9.15 20.84 -6.59
C THR A 128 8.21 19.69 -6.26
N LYS A 129 6.91 19.84 -6.55
CA LYS A 129 5.91 18.78 -6.32
C LYS A 129 6.18 17.57 -7.21
N ARG A 130 6.46 17.80 -8.50
CA ARG A 130 6.83 16.73 -9.45
C ARG A 130 8.05 15.94 -8.98
N THR A 131 9.09 16.63 -8.51
CA THR A 131 10.32 16.00 -7.99
C THR A 131 10.02 15.15 -6.76
N PHE A 132 9.17 15.63 -5.86
CA PHE A 132 8.76 14.87 -4.68
C PHE A 132 7.91 13.64 -5.03
N ILE A 133 6.95 13.78 -5.96
CA ILE A 133 6.16 12.66 -6.50
C ILE A 133 7.07 11.62 -7.13
N LYS A 134 8.00 12.05 -7.99
CA LYS A 134 9.01 11.20 -8.63
C LYS A 134 9.83 10.43 -7.61
N GLY A 135 10.43 11.10 -6.63
CA GLY A 135 11.24 10.45 -5.61
C GLY A 135 10.45 9.42 -4.79
N THR A 136 9.19 9.73 -4.47
CA THR A 136 8.32 8.84 -3.70
C THR A 136 7.91 7.61 -4.50
N LEU A 137 7.49 7.78 -5.76
CA LEU A 137 7.12 6.65 -6.63
C LEU A 137 8.32 5.77 -6.93
N MET A 138 9.49 6.35 -7.22
CA MET A 138 10.70 5.56 -7.47
C MET A 138 11.01 4.67 -6.26
N ARG A 139 11.02 5.24 -5.05
CA ARG A 139 11.39 4.50 -3.83
C ARG A 139 10.36 3.44 -3.42
N ASN A 140 9.08 3.77 -3.47
CA ASN A 140 8.04 2.96 -2.82
C ASN A 140 7.21 2.12 -3.80
N LEU A 141 7.25 2.41 -5.10
CA LEU A 141 6.47 1.69 -6.11
C LEU A 141 7.37 1.11 -7.21
N PHE A 142 8.11 1.94 -7.94
CA PHE A 142 8.82 1.47 -9.12
C PHE A 142 10.05 0.61 -8.80
N ILE A 143 10.85 0.92 -7.78
CA ILE A 143 12.00 0.07 -7.42
C ILE A 143 11.52 -1.28 -6.85
N PRO A 144 10.59 -1.36 -5.88
CA PRO A 144 10.14 -2.63 -5.33
C PRO A 144 9.44 -3.54 -6.34
N TYR A 145 8.69 -2.96 -7.29
CA TYR A 145 7.90 -3.70 -8.27
C TYR A 145 8.44 -3.55 -9.70
N LYS A 146 9.73 -3.25 -9.85
CA LYS A 146 10.37 -2.92 -11.12
C LYS A 146 10.09 -3.97 -12.20
N ASP A 147 10.35 -5.23 -11.87
CA ASP A 147 10.26 -6.33 -12.83
C ASP A 147 8.82 -6.52 -13.33
N ILE A 148 7.83 -6.28 -12.47
CA ILE A 148 6.40 -6.39 -12.82
C ILE A 148 5.99 -5.28 -13.78
N PHE A 149 6.44 -4.04 -13.56
CA PHE A 149 6.19 -2.94 -14.50
C PHE A 149 6.87 -3.20 -15.85
N LEU A 150 8.10 -3.70 -15.86
CA LEU A 150 8.81 -4.04 -17.09
C LEU A 150 8.10 -5.18 -17.85
N GLU A 151 7.67 -6.22 -17.14
CA GLU A 151 6.91 -7.34 -17.69
C GLU A 151 5.59 -6.85 -18.30
N MET A 152 4.80 -6.07 -17.56
CA MET A 152 3.55 -5.48 -18.04
C MET A 152 3.77 -4.64 -19.30
N MET A 153 4.78 -3.78 -19.33
CA MET A 153 5.06 -2.93 -20.49
C MET A 153 5.53 -3.74 -21.70
N ASN A 154 6.35 -4.75 -21.51
CA ASN A 154 6.71 -5.69 -22.57
C ASN A 154 5.49 -6.44 -23.09
N HIS A 155 4.56 -6.80 -22.20
CA HIS A 155 3.31 -7.44 -22.56
C HIS A 155 2.39 -6.51 -23.36
N ILE A 156 2.25 -5.25 -22.94
CA ILE A 156 1.50 -4.21 -23.68
C ILE A 156 2.11 -3.94 -25.06
N ARG A 157 3.41 -4.15 -25.29
CA ARG A 157 4.00 -3.99 -26.63
C ARG A 157 3.66 -5.10 -27.60
N LYS A 158 3.27 -6.28 -27.11
CA LYS A 158 2.93 -7.40 -28.00
C LYS A 158 1.63 -7.11 -28.76
N PRO A 159 1.56 -7.39 -30.07
CA PRO A 159 0.36 -7.10 -30.87
C PRO A 159 -0.90 -7.89 -30.47
N ASP A 160 -0.74 -9.05 -29.82
CA ASP A 160 -1.80 -10.02 -29.46
C ASP A 160 -2.42 -9.82 -28.08
N THR A 161 -1.97 -8.80 -27.34
CA THR A 161 -2.46 -8.50 -25.98
C THR A 161 -3.40 -7.31 -25.99
N TYR A 162 -4.37 -7.29 -25.07
CA TYR A 162 -5.38 -6.22 -24.97
C TYR A 162 -6.17 -5.94 -26.26
N GLN A 163 -6.39 -6.95 -27.11
CA GLN A 163 -7.18 -6.82 -28.33
C GLN A 163 -8.68 -6.75 -28.03
N ILE A 164 -9.16 -5.72 -27.34
CA ILE A 164 -10.52 -5.66 -26.78
C ILE A 164 -11.63 -5.83 -27.83
N LYS A 165 -11.42 -5.37 -29.06
CA LYS A 165 -12.40 -5.56 -30.15
C LYS A 165 -12.54 -7.03 -30.61
N LYS A 166 -11.47 -7.82 -30.45
CA LYS A 166 -11.43 -9.24 -30.83
C LYS A 166 -11.72 -10.14 -29.65
N ASP A 167 -11.01 -9.90 -28.55
CA ASP A 167 -11.07 -10.75 -27.36
C ASP A 167 -12.16 -10.33 -26.37
N GLY A 168 -12.77 -9.17 -26.58
CA GLY A 168 -13.73 -8.55 -25.67
C GLY A 168 -13.11 -8.09 -24.34
N PRO A 169 -13.93 -7.53 -23.43
CA PRO A 169 -13.48 -7.10 -22.12
C PRO A 169 -13.02 -8.24 -21.21
N MET A 170 -12.09 -7.92 -20.30
CA MET A 170 -11.61 -8.78 -19.22
C MET A 170 -11.68 -7.97 -17.92
N ILE A 171 -12.63 -8.26 -17.04
CA ILE A 171 -12.94 -7.39 -15.90
C ILE A 171 -12.66 -8.12 -14.59
N LEU A 172 -11.78 -7.54 -13.77
CA LEU A 172 -11.61 -7.97 -12.37
C LEU A 172 -12.75 -7.37 -11.54
N ASN A 173 -13.55 -8.23 -10.93
CA ASN A 173 -14.80 -7.85 -10.31
C ASN A 173 -14.81 -8.15 -8.80
N ALA A 174 -15.20 -7.13 -8.03
CA ALA A 174 -15.50 -7.19 -6.60
C ALA A 174 -16.89 -6.59 -6.30
N ASP A 175 -17.86 -6.84 -7.19
CA ASP A 175 -19.28 -6.60 -7.01
C ASP A 175 -19.85 -7.56 -5.94
N TRP A 176 -20.89 -7.11 -5.23
CA TRP A 176 -21.67 -7.87 -4.26
C TRP A 176 -22.11 -9.24 -4.77
N ASN A 177 -22.54 -9.32 -6.04
CA ASN A 177 -23.08 -10.55 -6.61
C ASN A 177 -22.00 -11.43 -7.26
N ILE A 178 -20.94 -10.80 -7.77
CA ILE A 178 -19.86 -11.44 -8.53
C ILE A 178 -18.54 -10.99 -7.88
N PHE A 179 -18.27 -11.56 -6.71
CA PHE A 179 -17.16 -11.13 -5.86
C PHE A 179 -15.88 -11.91 -6.16
N ASN A 180 -14.75 -11.20 -6.21
CA ASN A 180 -13.41 -11.75 -6.46
C ASN A 180 -13.34 -12.69 -7.68
N THR A 181 -13.91 -12.25 -8.80
CA THR A 181 -14.05 -13.03 -10.03
C THR A 181 -13.51 -12.24 -11.20
N ILE A 182 -12.86 -12.90 -12.16
CA ILE A 182 -12.55 -12.27 -13.45
C ILE A 182 -13.63 -12.65 -14.46
N LEU A 183 -14.31 -11.66 -15.01
CA LEU A 183 -15.29 -11.84 -16.08
C LEU A 183 -14.60 -11.68 -17.44
N ILE A 184 -14.77 -12.66 -18.32
CA ILE A 184 -14.23 -12.63 -19.68
C ILE A 184 -15.34 -12.70 -20.74
N SER A 185 -14.98 -12.23 -21.93
CA SER A 185 -15.87 -12.23 -23.08
C SER A 185 -16.13 -13.60 -23.68
N LYS A 186 -17.34 -13.77 -24.22
CA LYS A 186 -17.67 -14.88 -25.12
C LYS A 186 -16.95 -14.80 -26.47
N ARG A 187 -16.54 -13.60 -26.88
CA ARG A 187 -15.84 -13.32 -28.14
C ARG A 187 -14.36 -13.72 -28.10
N MET A 188 -13.81 -13.92 -26.90
CA MET A 188 -12.41 -14.31 -26.70
C MET A 188 -12.03 -15.53 -27.54
N GLN A 189 -10.91 -15.43 -28.25
CA GLN A 189 -10.41 -16.53 -29.09
C GLN A 189 -10.23 -17.81 -28.25
N GLU A 190 -10.69 -18.93 -28.79
CA GLU A 190 -10.77 -20.20 -28.04
C GLU A 190 -9.43 -20.65 -27.44
N ARG A 191 -8.32 -20.41 -28.15
CA ARG A 191 -6.97 -20.69 -27.63
C ARG A 191 -6.66 -19.85 -26.40
N LYS A 192 -6.82 -18.53 -26.49
CA LYS A 192 -6.57 -17.59 -25.38
C LYS A 192 -7.53 -17.85 -24.22
N LYS A 193 -8.79 -18.14 -24.52
CA LYS A 193 -9.82 -18.49 -23.54
C LYS A 193 -9.46 -19.72 -22.71
N LYS A 194 -8.94 -20.78 -23.34
CA LYS A 194 -8.48 -21.99 -22.63
C LYS A 194 -7.32 -21.71 -21.68
N GLU A 195 -6.39 -20.84 -22.08
CA GLU A 195 -5.27 -20.43 -21.22
C GLU A 195 -5.76 -19.55 -20.06
N PHE A 196 -6.69 -18.64 -20.34
CA PHE A 196 -7.17 -17.64 -19.40
C PHE A 196 -8.12 -18.21 -18.34
N ILE A 197 -8.97 -19.19 -18.67
CA ILE A 197 -9.92 -19.83 -17.73
C ILE A 197 -9.22 -20.61 -16.61
N ASN A 198 -7.94 -20.96 -16.79
CA ASN A 198 -7.20 -21.69 -15.77
C ASN A 198 -7.23 -20.93 -14.43
N PRO A 199 -7.53 -21.63 -13.31
CA PRO A 199 -7.49 -21.03 -11.99
C PRO A 199 -6.15 -20.33 -11.72
N THR A 200 -6.22 -19.15 -11.12
CA THR A 200 -5.06 -18.34 -10.75
C THR A 200 -5.11 -17.99 -9.27
N ALA A 201 -3.96 -17.65 -8.71
CA ALA A 201 -3.85 -17.30 -7.29
C ALA A 201 -4.71 -16.08 -6.95
N GLY A 202 -5.27 -16.06 -5.73
CA GLY A 202 -6.00 -14.90 -5.20
C GLY A 202 -7.36 -14.61 -5.85
N ILE A 203 -7.72 -15.29 -6.94
CA ILE A 203 -9.01 -15.16 -7.62
C ILE A 203 -9.89 -16.36 -7.32
N THR A 204 -11.16 -16.14 -7.01
CA THR A 204 -12.11 -17.22 -6.69
C THR A 204 -12.42 -18.05 -7.92
N GLN A 205 -12.71 -17.39 -9.04
CA GLN A 205 -13.10 -18.03 -10.29
C GLN A 205 -12.96 -17.08 -11.48
N ILE A 206 -13.00 -17.66 -12.68
CA ILE A 206 -13.00 -16.94 -13.95
C ILE A 206 -14.25 -17.38 -14.71
N GLU A 207 -15.15 -16.43 -14.99
CA GLU A 207 -16.44 -16.71 -15.60
C GLU A 207 -16.57 -16.05 -16.97
N VAL A 208 -17.28 -16.71 -17.88
CA VAL A 208 -17.56 -16.21 -19.23
C VAL A 208 -18.92 -15.52 -19.23
N GLY A 209 -18.99 -14.30 -19.77
CA GLY A 209 -20.24 -13.54 -19.88
C GLY A 209 -20.12 -12.07 -19.49
N VAL A 210 -18.97 -11.45 -19.78
CA VAL A 210 -18.75 -10.02 -19.46
C VAL A 210 -19.69 -9.11 -20.24
N GLU A 211 -20.12 -9.51 -21.44
CA GLU A 211 -21.07 -8.73 -22.26
C GLU A 211 -22.41 -8.55 -21.54
N GLU A 212 -23.00 -9.65 -21.05
CA GLU A 212 -24.28 -9.60 -20.34
C GLU A 212 -24.18 -8.81 -19.04
N TYR A 213 -23.01 -8.83 -18.40
CA TYR A 213 -22.74 -8.02 -17.21
C TYR A 213 -22.70 -6.53 -17.55
N LEU A 214 -21.92 -6.15 -18.56
CA LEU A 214 -21.79 -4.75 -18.97
C LEU A 214 -23.09 -4.16 -19.51
N GLN A 215 -23.85 -4.92 -20.32
CA GLN A 215 -25.13 -4.47 -20.88
C GLN A 215 -26.21 -4.21 -19.83
N LYS A 216 -26.10 -4.79 -18.64
CA LYS A 216 -27.00 -4.49 -17.51
C LYS A 216 -26.70 -3.15 -16.85
N ILE A 217 -25.49 -2.64 -17.03
CA ILE A 217 -24.96 -1.49 -16.28
C ILE A 217 -24.76 -0.27 -17.21
N PHE A 218 -24.35 -0.51 -18.45
CA PHE A 218 -23.95 0.50 -19.41
C PHE A 218 -24.78 0.43 -20.68
N SER A 219 -24.99 1.60 -21.29
CA SER A 219 -25.56 1.68 -22.63
C SER A 219 -24.61 1.12 -23.70
N PRO A 220 -25.12 0.68 -24.87
CA PRO A 220 -24.26 0.21 -25.96
C PRO A 220 -23.24 1.25 -26.42
N SER A 221 -23.60 2.55 -26.43
CA SER A 221 -22.68 3.64 -26.75
C SER A 221 -21.55 3.77 -25.73
N GLU A 222 -21.85 3.64 -24.43
CA GLU A 222 -20.85 3.67 -23.38
C GLU A 222 -19.88 2.49 -23.47
N ILE A 223 -20.37 1.29 -23.81
CA ILE A 223 -19.52 0.12 -24.03
C ILE A 223 -18.56 0.37 -25.20
N LEU A 224 -19.04 0.92 -26.32
CA LEU A 224 -18.20 1.28 -27.46
C LEU A 224 -17.13 2.31 -27.07
N GLU A 225 -17.49 3.33 -26.30
CA GLU A 225 -16.54 4.32 -25.80
C GLU A 225 -15.46 3.70 -24.89
N ILE A 226 -15.81 2.69 -24.08
CA ILE A 226 -14.84 1.94 -23.26
C ILE A 226 -13.89 1.18 -24.17
N GLU A 227 -14.42 0.43 -25.16
CA GLU A 227 -13.62 -0.36 -26.09
C GLU A 227 -12.64 0.52 -26.89
N GLU A 228 -13.10 1.66 -27.39
CA GLU A 228 -12.27 2.64 -28.10
C GLU A 228 -11.16 3.20 -27.20
N LYS A 229 -11.49 3.60 -25.96
CA LYS A 229 -10.49 4.15 -25.05
C LYS A 229 -9.42 3.13 -24.68
N VAL A 230 -9.78 1.87 -24.45
CA VAL A 230 -8.80 0.80 -24.15
C VAL A 230 -7.87 0.58 -25.33
N GLU A 231 -8.40 0.55 -26.55
CA GLU A 231 -7.60 0.40 -27.78
C GLU A 231 -6.64 1.58 -27.98
N ASP A 232 -7.08 2.81 -27.70
CA ASP A 232 -6.24 4.00 -27.82
C ASP A 232 -5.13 4.03 -26.75
N LEU A 233 -5.45 3.67 -25.50
CA LEU A 233 -4.43 3.49 -24.47
C LEU A 233 -3.42 2.41 -24.88
N LYS A 234 -3.89 1.28 -25.44
CA LYS A 234 -3.02 0.22 -25.95
C LYS A 234 -2.04 0.74 -27.00
N LYS A 235 -2.51 1.50 -28.00
CA LYS A 235 -1.64 2.10 -29.02
C LYS A 235 -0.61 3.04 -28.39
N ILE A 236 -1.04 3.92 -27.48
CA ILE A 236 -0.17 4.88 -26.80
C ILE A 236 0.91 4.13 -26.02
N PHE A 237 0.55 3.26 -25.09
CA PHE A 237 1.50 2.59 -24.21
C PHE A 237 2.38 1.55 -24.94
N ALA A 238 1.92 0.98 -26.05
CA ALA A 238 2.78 0.16 -26.92
C ALA A 238 3.87 0.99 -27.61
N SER A 239 3.60 2.27 -27.92
CA SER A 239 4.55 3.17 -28.60
C SER A 239 5.49 3.94 -27.66
N ILE A 240 5.23 3.95 -26.36
CA ILE A 240 6.04 4.68 -25.38
C ILE A 240 7.44 4.05 -25.25
N GLU A 241 8.45 4.90 -25.40
CA GLU A 241 9.82 4.57 -25.05
C GLU A 241 9.95 4.42 -23.53
N LEU A 242 10.57 3.32 -23.10
CA LEU A 242 10.71 2.96 -21.70
C LEU A 242 12.18 2.82 -21.38
N ASP A 243 12.65 3.60 -20.41
CA ASP A 243 13.97 3.40 -19.81
C ASP A 243 13.85 2.37 -18.68
N PRO A 244 14.43 1.17 -18.81
CA PRO A 244 14.35 0.15 -17.78
C PRO A 244 15.07 0.51 -16.48
N THR A 245 15.96 1.50 -16.50
CA THR A 245 16.65 2.02 -15.32
C THR A 245 15.84 3.11 -14.62
N TYR A 246 14.93 3.76 -15.34
CA TYR A 246 14.15 4.90 -14.89
C TYR A 246 12.67 4.77 -15.25
N LEU A 247 11.94 3.96 -14.48
CA LEU A 247 10.51 3.67 -14.74
C LEU A 247 9.57 4.88 -14.64
N PHE A 248 9.97 5.96 -13.96
CA PHE A 248 9.16 7.19 -13.96
C PHE A 248 9.09 7.83 -15.37
N SER A 249 9.97 7.45 -16.30
CA SER A 249 9.84 7.78 -17.73
C SER A 249 8.48 7.35 -18.31
N LEU A 250 7.81 6.34 -17.75
CA LEU A 250 6.45 5.96 -18.14
C LEU A 250 5.46 7.11 -18.00
N ILE A 251 5.50 7.82 -16.88
CA ILE A 251 4.62 8.97 -16.61
C ILE A 251 5.06 10.16 -17.46
N GLU A 252 6.37 10.43 -17.53
CA GLU A 252 6.89 11.56 -18.33
C GLU A 252 6.58 11.41 -19.83
N ASN A 253 6.75 10.22 -20.40
CA ASN A 253 6.51 9.98 -21.82
C ASN A 253 5.02 9.85 -22.15
N SER A 254 4.20 9.28 -21.26
CA SER A 254 2.74 9.23 -21.48
C SER A 254 2.10 10.61 -21.45
N SER A 255 2.63 11.56 -20.67
CA SER A 255 2.13 12.94 -20.61
C SER A 255 2.15 13.69 -21.95
N LYS A 256 2.95 13.24 -22.92
CA LYS A 256 3.01 13.80 -24.29
C LYS A 256 1.79 13.42 -25.13
N TYR A 257 1.19 12.28 -24.83
CA TYR A 257 0.10 11.69 -25.61
C TYR A 257 -1.26 11.77 -24.90
N LEU A 258 -1.24 11.88 -23.57
CA LEU A 258 -2.45 11.89 -22.75
C LEU A 258 -2.82 13.33 -22.35
N PRO A 259 -4.08 13.75 -22.56
CA PRO A 259 -4.52 15.07 -22.16
C PRO A 259 -4.41 15.24 -20.65
N ILE A 260 -4.25 16.50 -20.21
CA ILE A 260 -4.30 16.86 -18.81
C ILE A 260 -5.68 16.47 -18.28
N PRO A 261 -5.78 15.66 -17.21
CA PRO A 261 -7.07 15.30 -16.65
C PRO A 261 -7.83 16.57 -16.21
N PRO A 262 -9.17 16.58 -16.27
CA PRO A 262 -9.94 17.71 -15.76
C PRO A 262 -9.67 17.89 -14.26
N ILE A 263 -8.96 18.97 -13.91
CA ILE A 263 -8.71 19.34 -12.51
C ILE A 263 -9.86 20.24 -12.08
N ASN A 264 -10.95 19.66 -11.56
CA ASN A 264 -11.93 20.44 -10.82
C ASN A 264 -11.37 20.73 -9.42
N SER A 265 -10.56 21.78 -9.30
CA SER A 265 -9.95 22.22 -8.04
C SER A 265 -10.97 22.47 -6.93
N GLU A 266 -12.23 22.75 -7.24
CA GLU A 266 -13.30 22.99 -6.26
C GLU A 266 -13.92 21.70 -5.71
N GLU A 267 -13.95 20.59 -6.47
CA GLU A 267 -14.50 19.31 -5.99
C GLU A 267 -13.49 18.51 -5.14
N TYR A 268 -12.20 18.65 -5.43
CA TYR A 268 -11.12 18.01 -4.66
C TYR A 268 -10.86 18.64 -3.29
N GLN A 269 -11.33 19.87 -3.06
CA GLN A 269 -11.10 20.60 -1.80
C GLN A 269 -11.99 20.15 -0.64
N LYS A 270 -13.00 19.30 -0.89
CA LYS A 270 -13.80 18.66 0.17
C LYS A 270 -13.29 17.25 0.49
N SER A 271 -11.98 17.04 0.61
CA SER A 271 -11.49 15.78 1.15
C SER A 271 -11.89 15.68 2.63
N SER A 272 -12.73 14.70 2.96
CA SER A 272 -12.89 14.27 4.34
C SER A 272 -11.50 13.90 4.89
N PRO A 273 -11.12 14.29 6.12
CA PRO A 273 -9.83 13.92 6.69
C PRO A 273 -9.64 12.40 6.81
N TYR A 274 -10.73 11.63 6.69
CA TYR A 274 -10.75 10.18 6.88
C TYR A 274 -10.91 9.38 5.58
N LYS A 275 -11.37 10.00 4.48
CA LYS A 275 -11.68 9.30 3.22
C LYS A 275 -11.19 10.08 2.01
N LYS A 276 -10.43 9.42 1.14
CA LYS A 276 -9.82 10.01 -0.06
C LYS A 276 -10.60 9.63 -1.33
N SER A 277 -10.74 10.56 -2.27
CA SER A 277 -11.35 10.27 -3.59
C SER A 277 -10.34 9.58 -4.51
N ILE A 278 -10.37 8.24 -4.54
CA ILE A 278 -9.58 7.43 -5.49
C ILE A 278 -10.07 7.68 -6.92
N LEU A 279 -11.37 7.54 -7.16
CA LEU A 279 -11.99 7.91 -8.44
C LEU A 279 -12.69 9.27 -8.30
N ILE A 280 -12.51 10.12 -9.31
CA ILE A 280 -13.20 11.42 -9.46
C ILE A 280 -14.71 11.20 -9.44
N SER A 281 -15.19 10.17 -10.13
CA SER A 281 -16.62 9.80 -10.19
C SER A 281 -17.22 9.42 -8.83
N ALA A 282 -16.40 9.23 -7.79
CA ALA A 282 -16.85 8.94 -6.43
C ALA A 282 -16.68 10.14 -5.47
N GLY A 283 -16.23 11.30 -5.96
CA GLY A 283 -15.94 12.49 -5.16
C GLY A 283 -17.13 13.03 -4.37
N THR A 284 -18.35 12.86 -4.87
CA THR A 284 -19.59 13.29 -4.17
C THR A 284 -19.91 12.47 -2.92
N ARG A 285 -19.24 11.33 -2.71
CA ARG A 285 -19.57 10.33 -1.68
C ARG A 285 -18.51 10.20 -0.57
N LEU A 286 -17.78 11.27 -0.31
CA LEU A 286 -16.70 11.28 0.70
C LEU A 286 -17.20 11.19 2.15
N ASN A 287 -18.49 11.42 2.37
CA ASN A 287 -19.12 11.36 3.70
C ASN A 287 -19.92 10.07 3.94
N GLU A 288 -20.08 9.23 2.92
CA GLU A 288 -20.79 7.95 3.02
C GLU A 288 -19.80 6.83 3.33
N TYR A 289 -20.19 5.91 4.20
CA TYR A 289 -19.41 4.71 4.50
C TYR A 289 -20.31 3.49 4.41
N LYS A 290 -19.91 2.51 3.60
CA LYS A 290 -20.56 1.22 3.56
C LYS A 290 -19.80 0.21 4.42
N ALA A 291 -20.48 -0.32 5.43
CA ALA A 291 -19.99 -1.46 6.16
C ALA A 291 -19.88 -2.68 5.25
N TRP A 292 -18.97 -3.56 5.59
CA TRP A 292 -18.79 -4.79 4.84
C TRP A 292 -19.99 -5.73 5.03
N PRO A 293 -20.33 -6.54 4.01
CA PRO A 293 -21.43 -7.50 4.16
C PRO A 293 -21.01 -8.63 5.11
N LEU A 294 -21.85 -8.95 6.11
CA LEU A 294 -21.63 -10.05 7.06
C LEU A 294 -21.28 -11.39 6.38
N LYS A 295 -21.87 -11.66 5.21
CA LYS A 295 -21.59 -12.87 4.41
C LYS A 295 -20.13 -12.95 3.93
N LEU A 296 -19.49 -11.80 3.70
CA LEU A 296 -18.10 -11.71 3.28
C LEU A 296 -17.15 -11.54 4.49
N GLU A 297 -17.59 -10.91 5.58
CA GLU A 297 -16.83 -10.80 6.84
C GLU A 297 -16.59 -12.15 7.53
N ALA A 298 -17.55 -13.08 7.45
CA ALA A 298 -17.39 -14.41 8.04
C ALA A 298 -16.19 -15.19 7.45
N HIS A 299 -15.76 -14.84 6.23
CA HIS A 299 -14.58 -15.41 5.60
C HIS A 299 -13.28 -14.73 6.03
N THR A 300 -13.30 -13.57 6.69
CA THR A 300 -12.10 -12.75 6.92
C THR A 300 -11.40 -13.03 8.26
N GLU A 301 -12.09 -13.65 9.23
CA GLU A 301 -11.55 -13.89 10.59
C GLU A 301 -11.30 -15.35 10.97
N LYS A 302 -11.84 -16.34 10.24
CA LYS A 302 -11.52 -17.75 10.48
C LYS A 302 -10.53 -18.22 9.44
N GLY A 303 -9.30 -18.53 9.88
CA GLY A 303 -8.38 -19.40 9.16
C GLY A 303 -9.10 -20.67 8.76
N SER A 304 -9.64 -20.68 7.55
CA SER A 304 -10.40 -21.79 7.00
C SER A 304 -9.61 -22.30 5.81
N THR A 305 -8.92 -23.42 6.05
CA THR A 305 -8.59 -24.41 5.04
C THR A 305 -9.90 -24.83 4.35
N SER A 306 -10.33 -24.06 3.36
CA SER A 306 -11.44 -24.47 2.50
C SER A 306 -10.90 -25.49 1.51
N LYS A 307 -10.99 -26.77 1.90
CA LYS A 307 -11.18 -27.83 0.91
C LYS A 307 -12.41 -27.43 0.09
N VAL A 308 -12.21 -27.22 -1.20
CA VAL A 308 -13.30 -27.02 -2.18
C VAL A 308 -14.32 -28.15 -1.98
N LYS A 309 -15.47 -27.83 -1.38
CA LYS A 309 -16.59 -28.77 -1.28
C LYS A 309 -17.43 -28.63 -2.53
N VAL A 310 -17.33 -29.64 -3.38
CA VAL A 310 -18.39 -30.01 -4.32
C VAL A 310 -19.67 -30.25 -3.50
N LYS A 311 -20.77 -29.63 -3.92
CA LYS A 311 -22.06 -29.64 -3.22
C LYS A 311 -22.58 -31.07 -2.99
N PHE A 312 -23.05 -31.34 -1.78
CA PHE A 312 -24.20 -32.22 -1.52
C PHE A 312 -25.00 -31.68 -0.31
N GLU A 313 -26.32 -31.71 -0.46
CA GLU A 313 -27.32 -31.41 0.57
C GLU A 313 -27.23 -32.46 1.70
N ASP A 314 -27.32 -32.06 2.98
CA ASP A 314 -28.57 -32.08 3.77
C ASP A 314 -28.29 -31.75 5.27
N LYS A 315 -29.38 -31.46 5.99
CA LYS A 315 -29.57 -30.92 7.35
C LYS A 315 -28.72 -31.51 8.51
N ASN A 316 -28.26 -30.65 9.44
CA ASN A 316 -28.86 -30.45 10.78
C ASN A 316 -28.00 -29.59 11.72
N LYS A 317 -28.71 -28.86 12.59
CA LYS A 317 -28.27 -27.84 13.56
C LYS A 317 -27.39 -28.39 14.69
N PHE A 318 -26.47 -27.55 15.20
CA PHE A 318 -26.18 -27.45 16.64
C PHE A 318 -25.82 -26.01 17.00
N ASN A 319 -26.53 -25.46 18.00
CA ASN A 319 -26.31 -24.15 18.62
C ASN A 319 -25.25 -24.26 19.72
N PHE A 320 -24.45 -23.22 19.88
CA PHE A 320 -23.83 -22.88 21.17
C PHE A 320 -23.96 -21.37 21.39
N GLN A 321 -24.74 -21.00 22.40
CA GLN A 321 -24.75 -19.69 23.03
C GLN A 321 -23.61 -19.65 24.05
N ILE A 322 -22.90 -18.53 24.13
CA ILE A 322 -22.12 -18.17 25.32
C ILE A 322 -22.60 -16.80 25.75
N GLU A 323 -22.99 -16.76 27.02
CA GLU A 323 -23.60 -15.66 27.75
C GLU A 323 -22.63 -14.50 27.92
N GLU A 324 -23.18 -13.28 27.82
CA GLU A 324 -22.56 -12.05 28.29
C GLU A 324 -22.63 -12.01 29.81
N ASP A 325 -21.55 -11.57 30.46
CA ASP A 325 -21.62 -11.14 31.84
C ASP A 325 -20.87 -9.82 32.09
N SER A 326 -21.71 -8.82 32.37
CA SER A 326 -21.62 -7.77 33.40
C SER A 326 -20.36 -6.89 33.60
N ASN A 327 -20.60 -5.60 33.35
CA ASN A 327 -20.40 -4.44 34.25
C ASN A 327 -19.07 -4.26 35.02
N GLN A 328 -18.47 -3.07 34.86
CA GLN A 328 -18.31 -2.13 35.97
C GLN A 328 -17.92 -0.71 35.49
N ASN A 329 -18.78 0.26 35.85
CA ASN A 329 -18.50 1.69 35.83
C ASN A 329 -17.67 2.09 37.06
N SER A 330 -16.69 2.96 36.88
CA SER A 330 -16.22 3.85 37.95
C SER A 330 -15.94 5.25 37.38
N ASN A 331 -16.60 6.22 38.01
CA ASN A 331 -16.45 7.65 37.77
C ASN A 331 -15.07 8.11 38.28
N MET A 332 -14.36 8.92 37.49
CA MET A 332 -13.24 9.71 37.97
C MET A 332 -13.22 11.09 37.30
N GLU A 333 -12.90 12.07 38.14
CA GLU A 333 -13.14 13.50 38.00
C GLU A 333 -12.41 14.19 36.83
N SER A 334 -13.00 15.31 36.45
CA SER A 334 -12.62 16.24 35.41
C SER A 334 -11.18 16.76 35.54
N TYR A 335 -10.34 16.36 34.60
CA TYR A 335 -9.16 17.11 34.17
C TYR A 335 -9.18 17.21 32.65
N SER A 336 -8.82 18.39 32.15
CA SER A 336 -8.83 18.82 30.76
C SER A 336 -8.34 17.74 29.79
N THR A 337 -9.27 17.25 28.98
CA THR A 337 -9.04 16.28 27.92
C THR A 337 -8.10 16.85 26.84
N PRO A 338 -7.00 16.17 26.50
CA PRO A 338 -6.37 16.34 25.21
C PRO A 338 -7.33 15.79 24.15
N LYS A 339 -7.44 16.51 23.02
CA LYS A 339 -8.33 16.18 21.90
C LYS A 339 -8.19 14.70 21.49
N LYS A 340 -9.33 14.00 21.35
CA LYS A 340 -9.43 12.63 20.79
C LYS A 340 -8.80 12.62 19.39
N GLY A 341 -7.69 11.89 19.22
CA GLY A 341 -7.00 11.80 17.94
C GLY A 341 -5.91 10.72 17.82
N ASP A 342 -5.22 10.35 18.90
CA ASP A 342 -4.07 9.43 18.79
C ASP A 342 -4.23 8.20 19.71
N PHE A 343 -4.66 7.07 19.13
CA PHE A 343 -4.54 5.75 19.77
C PHE A 343 -3.08 5.28 19.68
N ILE A 344 -2.25 5.80 20.59
CA ILE A 344 -0.93 5.24 20.89
C ILE A 344 -1.08 4.33 22.11
N LEU A 345 -0.70 3.05 21.98
CA LEU A 345 -0.59 2.09 23.10
C LEU A 345 0.09 2.76 24.29
N ARG A 346 -0.36 2.52 25.54
CA ARG A 346 0.20 3.21 26.74
C ARG A 346 1.74 3.11 26.82
N SER A 347 2.33 2.01 26.35
CA SER A 347 3.78 1.77 26.30
C SER A 347 4.53 2.52 25.19
N MET A 348 3.83 3.15 24.25
CA MET A 348 4.38 3.91 23.14
C MET A 348 4.23 5.43 23.30
N ARG A 349 3.57 5.89 24.37
CA ARG A 349 3.48 7.33 24.66
C ARG A 349 4.82 7.80 25.23
N PRO A 350 5.44 8.85 24.65
CA PRO A 350 6.64 9.43 25.24
C PRO A 350 6.31 9.97 26.63
N ASN A 351 7.11 9.60 27.61
CA ASN A 351 6.95 10.11 28.97
C ASN A 351 7.22 11.61 28.96
N ILE A 352 6.38 12.38 29.66
CA ILE A 352 6.66 13.80 29.90
C ILE A 352 7.77 13.84 30.96
N VAL A 353 8.93 14.39 30.59
CA VAL A 353 10.07 14.48 31.52
C VAL A 353 10.51 15.93 31.68
N LYS A 354 10.97 16.28 32.88
CA LYS A 354 11.55 17.59 33.18
C LYS A 354 12.92 17.71 32.50
N GLU A 355 13.19 18.85 31.87
CA GLU A 355 14.51 19.19 31.35
C GLU A 355 15.54 19.14 32.49
N LYS A 356 16.58 18.31 32.32
CA LYS A 356 17.69 18.14 33.26
C LYS A 356 18.98 18.64 32.62
N LYS A 357 19.87 19.27 33.40
CA LYS A 357 21.21 19.62 32.91
C LYS A 357 22.03 18.35 32.71
N LEU A 358 22.76 18.30 31.60
CA LEU A 358 23.65 17.17 31.30
C LEU A 358 24.70 17.00 32.41
N PRO A 359 25.05 15.75 32.78
CA PRO A 359 26.07 15.51 33.79
C PRO A 359 27.45 15.95 33.27
N GLU A 360 28.22 16.63 34.11
CA GLU A 360 29.62 16.94 33.82
C GLU A 360 30.41 15.64 33.71
N SER A 361 31.16 15.48 32.63
CA SER A 361 31.95 14.27 32.41
C SER A 361 33.28 14.57 31.75
N SER A 362 34.33 14.02 32.35
CA SER A 362 35.67 13.91 31.79
C SER A 362 35.75 12.71 30.83
N MET A 363 34.95 12.70 29.76
CA MET A 363 35.02 11.61 28.76
C MET A 363 36.33 11.73 27.97
N ASN A 364 37.34 10.96 28.35
CA ASN A 364 38.67 10.97 27.78
C ASN A 364 38.98 9.67 27.02
N THR A 365 38.20 8.61 27.25
CA THR A 365 38.29 7.34 26.52
C THR A 365 36.98 7.01 25.78
N ILE A 366 37.06 6.13 24.76
CA ILE A 366 35.88 5.71 23.99
C ILE A 366 34.84 5.01 24.89
N ASP A 367 35.30 4.18 25.82
CA ASP A 367 34.41 3.48 26.74
C ASP A 367 33.70 4.44 27.69
N GLU A 368 34.38 5.48 28.19
CA GLU A 368 33.76 6.54 29.00
C GLU A 368 32.71 7.34 28.22
N ILE A 369 32.93 7.56 26.91
CA ILE A 369 31.95 8.23 26.04
C ILE A 369 30.69 7.37 25.89
N LEU A 370 30.85 6.06 25.68
CA LEU A 370 29.71 5.16 25.53
C LEU A 370 28.97 4.96 26.86
N ASP A 371 29.70 4.88 27.98
CA ASP A 371 29.10 4.81 29.32
C ASP A 371 28.34 6.07 29.70
N TYR A 372 28.84 7.24 29.28
CA TYR A 372 28.09 8.49 29.41
C TYR A 372 26.76 8.45 28.65
N LEU A 373 26.74 7.96 27.41
CA LEU A 373 25.50 7.86 26.64
C LEU A 373 24.51 6.87 27.28
N ILE A 374 24.99 5.72 27.77
CA ILE A 374 24.15 4.76 28.50
C ILE A 374 23.52 5.42 29.74
N LYS A 375 24.31 6.18 30.50
CA LYS A 375 23.82 6.92 31.68
C LYS A 375 22.73 7.92 31.32
N VAL A 376 22.95 8.74 30.29
CA VAL A 376 21.97 9.73 29.82
C VAL A 376 20.69 9.06 29.29
N ILE A 377 20.78 7.92 28.62
CA ILE A 377 19.59 7.22 28.13
C ILE A 377 18.80 6.60 29.31
N ASN A 378 19.49 6.11 30.34
CA ASN A 378 18.86 5.49 31.50
C ASN A 378 18.16 6.48 32.44
N GLU A 379 18.70 7.68 32.62
CA GLU A 379 18.22 8.71 33.56
C GLU A 379 17.00 9.54 33.06
N ASP A 380 16.33 9.07 32.00
CA ASP A 380 15.12 9.65 31.41
C ASP A 380 15.27 11.15 31.10
N TYR A 381 16.29 11.54 30.33
CA TYR A 381 16.39 12.92 29.85
C TYR A 381 15.37 13.19 28.72
N ASP A 382 15.04 14.46 28.50
CA ASP A 382 14.24 14.86 27.34
C ASP A 382 15.02 14.68 26.03
N MET A 383 14.31 14.39 24.94
CA MET A 383 14.88 14.08 23.63
C MET A 383 15.89 15.15 23.16
N PRO A 384 15.62 16.47 23.24
CA PRO A 384 16.63 17.47 22.88
C PRO A 384 17.93 17.35 23.66
N THR A 385 17.86 17.08 24.96
CA THR A 385 19.04 16.90 25.82
C THR A 385 19.79 15.61 25.49
N ILE A 386 19.09 14.53 25.17
CA ILE A 386 19.70 13.31 24.62
C ILE A 386 20.43 13.64 23.31
N GLY A 387 19.82 14.42 22.42
CA GLY A 387 20.46 14.90 21.18
C GLY A 387 21.75 15.67 21.44
N ARG A 388 21.77 16.57 22.43
CA ARG A 388 22.98 17.29 22.86
C ARG A 388 24.05 16.35 23.44
N ALA A 389 23.65 15.30 24.16
CA ALA A 389 24.59 14.28 24.66
C ALA A 389 25.27 13.51 23.52
N PHE A 390 24.52 13.14 22.48
CA PHE A 390 25.09 12.52 21.27
C PHE A 390 26.02 13.46 20.50
N GLU A 391 25.70 14.76 20.44
CA GLU A 391 26.56 15.78 19.83
C GLU A 391 27.90 15.91 20.59
N ASN A 392 27.84 15.98 21.92
CA ASN A 392 29.02 16.04 22.79
C ASN A 392 29.88 14.79 22.66
N ALA A 393 29.25 13.61 22.66
CA ALA A 393 29.92 12.32 22.48
C ALA A 393 30.62 12.26 21.10
N HIS A 394 29.94 12.68 20.04
CA HIS A 394 30.50 12.71 18.69
C HIS A 394 31.71 13.65 18.57
N GLN A 395 31.63 14.86 19.15
CA GLN A 395 32.75 15.80 19.14
C GLN A 395 33.97 15.28 19.91
N LYS A 396 33.76 14.63 21.05
CA LYS A 396 34.86 14.03 21.83
C LYS A 396 35.44 12.80 21.14
N LEU A 397 34.61 11.96 20.55
CA LEU A 397 35.08 10.77 19.82
C LEU A 397 35.96 11.16 18.62
N ARG A 398 35.60 12.23 17.89
CA ARG A 398 36.39 12.79 16.79
C ARG A 398 37.78 13.28 17.22
N LYS A 399 37.97 13.65 18.49
CA LYS A 399 39.28 14.03 19.05
C LYS A 399 40.15 12.82 19.39
N ILE A 400 39.57 11.65 19.59
CA ILE A 400 40.26 10.41 19.99
C ILE A 400 40.55 9.53 18.77
N VAL A 401 39.61 9.42 17.82
CA VAL A 401 39.71 8.54 16.66
C VAL A 401 39.25 9.25 15.38
N LEU A 402 39.98 9.04 14.29
CA LEU A 402 39.67 9.63 12.97
C LEU A 402 38.39 9.06 12.34
N TYR A 403 38.11 7.76 12.54
CA TYR A 403 36.92 7.11 12.01
C TYR A 403 36.49 5.91 12.86
N VAL A 404 35.20 5.83 13.16
CA VAL A 404 34.54 4.63 13.71
C VAL A 404 33.15 4.51 13.07
N ASP A 405 32.73 3.29 12.72
CA ASP A 405 31.50 3.03 11.94
C ASP A 405 30.23 3.65 12.54
N TYR A 406 30.18 3.80 13.86
CA TYR A 406 29.03 4.37 14.56
C TYR A 406 29.04 5.90 14.68
N MET A 407 30.10 6.62 14.22
CA MET A 407 30.12 8.09 14.22
C MET A 407 29.00 8.68 13.34
N TRP A 408 28.75 8.06 12.19
CA TRP A 408 27.67 8.47 11.30
C TRP A 408 26.30 8.27 11.95
N GLU A 409 26.11 7.16 12.67
CA GLU A 409 24.87 6.88 13.39
C GLU A 409 24.64 7.87 14.55
N MET A 410 25.70 8.23 15.29
CA MET A 410 25.62 9.27 16.34
C MET A 410 25.19 10.63 15.76
N SER A 411 25.73 11.02 14.59
CA SER A 411 25.32 12.24 13.89
C SER A 411 23.84 12.19 13.46
N LYS A 412 23.37 11.02 12.99
CA LYS A 412 21.97 10.82 12.64
C LYS A 412 21.05 10.95 13.86
N LEU A 413 21.40 10.32 14.98
CA LEU A 413 20.62 10.39 16.23
C LEU A 413 20.59 11.81 16.81
N THR A 414 21.71 12.53 16.75
CA THR A 414 21.78 13.96 17.12
C THR A 414 20.72 14.77 16.37
N ASN A 415 20.66 14.62 15.04
CA ASN A 415 19.73 15.37 14.20
C ASN A 415 18.26 14.98 14.44
N ILE A 416 18.00 13.71 14.75
CA ILE A 416 16.65 13.23 15.04
C ILE A 416 16.15 13.81 16.36
N TYR A 417 16.95 13.75 17.42
CA TYR A 417 16.49 14.09 18.77
C TYR A 417 16.57 15.59 19.09
N LYS A 418 17.55 16.31 18.52
CA LYS A 418 17.67 17.78 18.70
C LYS A 418 16.50 18.57 18.11
N LYS A 419 15.78 17.99 17.13
CA LYS A 419 14.62 18.60 16.45
C LYS A 419 13.26 18.27 17.09
N LYS A 420 13.23 17.46 18.16
CA LYS A 420 12.00 17.07 18.84
C LYS A 420 11.54 18.14 19.84
N ASN A 421 10.26 18.10 20.22
CA ASN A 421 9.72 19.05 21.18
C ASN A 421 10.39 18.86 22.55
N PRO A 422 10.67 19.96 23.28
CA PRO A 422 11.18 19.90 24.64
C PRO A 422 10.19 19.19 25.57
N ASN A 423 10.70 18.59 26.65
CA ASN A 423 9.94 17.84 27.67
C ASN A 423 9.34 16.50 27.22
N LEU A 424 9.65 16.02 26.01
CA LEU A 424 9.33 14.66 25.58
C LEU A 424 10.53 13.75 25.85
N GLY A 425 10.35 12.75 26.71
CA GLY A 425 11.31 11.65 26.91
C GLY A 425 11.12 10.55 25.86
N LEU A 426 12.08 9.62 25.79
CA LEU A 426 11.97 8.43 24.96
C LEU A 426 10.82 7.53 25.43
N SER A 427 10.10 6.91 24.49
CA SER A 427 9.24 5.77 24.85
C SER A 427 10.08 4.57 25.32
N GLU A 428 9.50 3.65 26.07
CA GLU A 428 10.22 2.46 26.59
C GLU A 428 10.87 1.66 25.44
N LYS A 429 10.13 1.47 24.34
CA LYS A 429 10.63 0.80 23.14
C LYS A 429 11.78 1.56 22.46
N GLU A 430 11.74 2.89 22.43
CA GLU A 430 12.84 3.70 21.88
C GLU A 430 14.06 3.66 22.78
N LYS A 431 13.86 3.72 24.11
CA LYS A 431 14.90 3.61 25.12
C LYS A 431 15.63 2.27 25.01
N GLU A 432 14.91 1.15 24.95
CA GLU A 432 15.47 -0.18 24.76
C GLU A 432 16.27 -0.30 23.46
N ASN A 433 15.72 0.18 22.35
CA ASN A 433 16.40 0.13 21.05
C ASN A 433 17.67 0.97 21.03
N LEU A 434 17.64 2.15 21.67
CA LEU A 434 18.79 3.05 21.74
C LEU A 434 19.88 2.48 22.65
N LEU A 435 19.51 1.92 23.81
CA LEU A 435 20.44 1.22 24.70
C LEU A 435 21.09 0.02 24.00
N ARG A 436 20.30 -0.82 23.32
CA ARG A 436 20.84 -1.97 22.57
C ARG A 436 21.90 -1.54 21.57
N LYS A 437 21.66 -0.45 20.82
CA LYS A 437 22.63 0.09 19.87
C LYS A 437 23.92 0.56 20.54
N VAL A 438 23.83 1.29 21.65
CA VAL A 438 25.02 1.77 22.37
C VAL A 438 25.81 0.60 22.99
N TYR A 439 25.12 -0.43 23.50
CA TYR A 439 25.75 -1.68 23.95
C TYR A 439 26.44 -2.44 22.80
N ASP A 440 25.83 -2.49 21.62
CA ASP A 440 26.45 -3.08 20.42
C ASP A 440 27.71 -2.32 20.00
N TRP A 441 27.73 -1.00 20.12
CA TRP A 441 28.94 -0.22 19.87
C TRP A 441 30.02 -0.53 20.91
N LYS A 442 29.65 -0.66 22.19
CA LYS A 442 30.56 -1.01 23.28
C LYS A 442 31.13 -2.43 23.16
N SER A 443 30.36 -3.38 22.63
CA SER A 443 30.86 -4.75 22.40
C SER A 443 31.85 -4.78 21.23
N LYS A 444 31.60 -4.00 20.17
CA LYS A 444 32.50 -3.85 19.02
C LYS A 444 33.83 -3.19 19.40
N THR A 445 33.84 -2.21 20.31
CA THR A 445 35.10 -1.59 20.79
C THR A 445 35.94 -2.57 21.59
N LYS A 446 35.33 -3.39 22.46
CA LYS A 446 36.03 -4.47 23.19
C LYS A 446 36.61 -5.53 22.26
N ASN A 447 35.88 -5.94 21.23
CA ASN A 447 36.36 -6.94 20.26
C ASN A 447 37.47 -6.40 19.34
N SER A 448 37.54 -5.08 19.14
CA SER A 448 38.58 -4.43 18.33
C SER A 448 39.90 -4.27 19.08
N GLN A 449 39.87 -4.16 20.42
CA GLN A 449 41.07 -4.13 21.27
C GLN A 449 41.77 -5.51 21.38
N ILE A 450 41.08 -6.62 21.05
CA ILE A 450 41.64 -7.98 21.08
C ILE A 450 42.49 -8.29 19.81
N LYS A 451 42.47 -7.41 18.80
CA LYS A 451 43.29 -7.54 17.57
C LYS A 451 44.51 -6.61 17.54
N VAL A 452 45.22 -6.47 18.66
CA VAL A 452 46.60 -5.96 18.66
C VAL A 452 47.51 -7.09 19.13
N GLY A 453 47.92 -7.93 18.18
CA GLY A 453 49.05 -8.84 18.37
C GLY A 453 50.36 -8.04 18.37
N PRO A 454 51.39 -8.47 19.13
CA PRO A 454 52.63 -7.74 19.25
C PRO A 454 53.38 -7.74 17.91
N LYS A 455 53.84 -6.56 17.49
CA LYS A 455 55.02 -6.39 16.65
C LYS A 455 55.78 -5.17 17.12
#